data_AF-A0A960NLJ4-F1
#
_entry.id   AF-A0A960NLJ4-F1
#
_cell.length_a   1.000
_cell.length_b   1.000
_cell.length_c   1.000
_cell.angle_alpha   90.00
_cell.angle_beta   90.00
_cell.angle_gamma   90.00
#
_symmetry.space_group_name_H-M   'P 1'
#
loop_
_entity.id
_entity.type
_entity.pdbx_description
1 polymer ?
#
loop_
_entity_poly.entity_id
_entity_poly.type
_entity_poly.pdbx_seq_one_letter_code
_entity_poly.pdbx_strand_id
1 'polypeptide(L)'
;VAVWRDPETGTDWVVLGRDPVEGGGPTFQRLVRITLNSPHREEALWDQSLVGADNVQFSADGRLASAVMPWPTCGMLDIAAGEPVTLGKGCWPSLAPDNSYRFWFFDGAHRNLDLIETRNGTRHRIALADAPGIGGHEVYHPRWSRHPRYMVMTGPYTIRQGGNNIRGGGEGIEIHVGRFAPDYAGVEAWFQATDNRRLDVYPDLWV
;
A
#
# COMPACT_ATOMS: atom_id res chain seq x y z
N VAL A 1 -0.03 8.57 6.41
CA VAL A 1 -1.02 9.03 7.42
C VAL A 1 -2.28 8.23 7.17
N ALA A 2 -2.67 7.39 8.11
CA ALA A 2 -3.64 6.30 7.88
C ALA A 2 -4.89 6.48 8.75
N VAL A 3 -5.91 5.69 8.48
CA VAL A 3 -7.07 5.51 9.38
C VAL A 3 -7.15 4.04 9.76
N TRP A 4 -7.39 3.77 11.04
CA TRP A 4 -7.56 2.42 11.58
C TRP A 4 -8.70 2.43 12.59
N ARG A 5 -9.55 1.40 12.55
CA ARG A 5 -10.59 1.21 13.54
C ARG A 5 -10.16 0.13 14.51
N ASP A 6 -10.10 0.48 15.78
CA ASP A 6 -9.85 -0.46 16.86
C ASP A 6 -10.96 -1.52 16.91
N PRO A 7 -10.64 -2.82 16.75
CA PRO A 7 -11.65 -3.87 16.73
C PRO A 7 -12.25 -4.16 18.12
N GLU A 8 -11.55 -3.82 19.21
CA GLU A 8 -12.03 -4.05 20.57
C GLU A 8 -12.99 -2.94 21.01
N THR A 9 -12.65 -1.68 20.71
CA THR A 9 -13.42 -0.52 21.17
C THR A 9 -14.35 0.07 20.11
N GLY A 10 -14.15 -0.26 18.83
CA GLY A 10 -14.83 0.36 17.70
C GLY A 10 -14.37 1.79 17.38
N THR A 11 -13.33 2.28 18.07
CA THR A 11 -12.84 3.65 17.94
C THR A 11 -12.10 3.85 16.62
N ASP A 12 -12.45 4.92 15.89
CA ASP A 12 -11.71 5.36 14.72
C ASP A 12 -10.52 6.23 15.11
N TRP A 13 -9.33 5.75 14.75
CA TRP A 13 -8.06 6.44 14.93
C TRP A 13 -7.56 7.00 13.61
N VAL A 14 -7.12 8.25 13.64
CA VAL A 14 -6.36 8.88 12.57
C VAL A 14 -4.89 8.90 12.99
N VAL A 15 -4.03 8.29 12.17
CA VAL A 15 -2.60 8.17 12.44
C VAL A 15 -1.83 9.23 11.66
N LEU A 16 -1.18 10.13 12.38
CA LEU A 16 -0.48 11.30 11.87
C LEU A 16 1.03 11.12 11.93
N GLY A 17 1.71 11.52 10.86
CA GLY A 17 3.16 11.72 10.89
C GLY A 17 3.50 13.04 11.58
N ARG A 18 4.59 13.04 12.36
CA ARG A 18 5.14 14.22 13.02
C ARG A 18 6.64 14.31 12.78
N ASP A 19 7.14 15.53 12.95
CA ASP A 19 8.55 15.88 12.79
C ASP A 19 9.07 15.43 11.41
N PRO A 20 8.58 16.06 10.32
CA PRO A 20 8.96 15.68 8.97
C PRO A 20 10.47 15.85 8.77
N VAL A 21 11.05 14.93 8.00
CA VAL A 21 12.47 14.95 7.60
C VAL A 21 12.56 15.30 6.12
N GLU A 22 13.54 16.14 5.76
CA GLU A 22 13.80 16.49 4.36
C GLU A 22 14.46 15.32 3.61
N GLY A 23 14.06 15.12 2.35
CA GLY A 23 14.70 14.21 1.41
C GLY A 23 13.79 13.08 0.89
N GLY A 24 13.81 12.85 -0.43
CA GLY A 24 13.29 11.65 -1.09
C GLY A 24 11.76 11.45 -1.14
N GLY A 25 10.99 12.08 -0.25
CA GLY A 25 9.52 12.01 -0.17
C GLY A 25 9.03 12.38 1.24
N PRO A 26 7.71 12.53 1.47
CA PRO A 26 7.17 12.85 2.79
C PRO A 26 7.52 11.74 3.81
N THR A 27 8.43 12.03 4.74
CA THR A 27 8.97 11.09 5.73
C THR A 27 8.92 11.71 7.11
N PHE A 28 8.62 10.93 8.14
CA PHE A 28 8.38 11.39 9.50
C PHE A 28 9.21 10.63 10.52
N GLN A 29 9.63 11.29 11.59
CA GLN A 29 10.38 10.64 12.69
C GLN A 29 9.49 9.85 13.63
N ARG A 30 8.24 10.29 13.79
CA ARG A 30 7.28 9.61 14.68
C ARG A 30 5.89 9.58 14.09
N LEU A 31 5.13 8.57 14.49
CA LEU A 31 3.69 8.48 14.29
C LEU A 31 2.98 8.71 15.63
N VAL A 32 1.91 9.49 15.57
CA VAL A 32 0.96 9.68 16.67
C VAL A 32 -0.43 9.30 16.18
N ARG A 33 -1.35 9.01 17.09
CA ARG A 33 -2.76 8.79 16.76
C ARG A 33 -3.67 9.74 17.52
N ILE A 34 -4.78 10.12 16.89
CA ILE A 34 -5.84 10.94 17.45
C ILE A 34 -7.19 10.31 17.13
N THR A 35 -8.23 10.63 17.91
CA THR A 35 -9.61 10.38 17.50
C THR A 35 -10.21 11.62 16.85
N LEU A 36 -11.16 11.44 15.92
CA LEU A 36 -11.85 12.57 15.28
C LEU A 36 -12.61 13.45 16.27
N ASN A 37 -13.10 12.85 17.37
CA ASN A 37 -13.85 13.56 18.40
C ASN A 37 -12.96 14.31 19.40
N SER A 38 -11.64 14.07 19.39
CA SER A 38 -10.69 14.74 20.27
C SER A 38 -9.35 14.96 19.56
N PRO A 39 -9.32 15.74 18.47
CA PRO A 39 -8.15 15.86 17.60
C PRO A 39 -6.95 16.53 18.27
N HIS A 40 -7.14 17.17 19.43
CA HIS A 40 -6.08 17.79 20.23
C HIS A 40 -5.41 16.83 21.21
N ARG A 41 -5.94 15.61 21.39
CA ARG A 41 -5.36 14.58 22.27
C ARG A 41 -4.57 13.60 21.43
N GLU A 42 -3.27 13.84 21.32
CA GLU A 42 -2.34 12.95 20.64
C GLU A 42 -1.83 11.84 21.56
N GLU A 43 -1.81 10.61 21.05
CA GLU A 43 -1.16 9.48 21.66
C GLU A 43 0.05 9.06 20.81
N ALA A 44 1.18 8.78 21.45
CA ALA A 44 2.34 8.23 20.77
C ALA A 44 2.02 6.83 20.22
N LEU A 45 2.44 6.56 18.97
CA LEU A 45 2.20 5.27 18.31
C LEU A 45 3.51 4.61 17.86
N TRP A 46 4.45 5.38 17.31
CA TRP A 46 5.71 4.86 16.80
C TRP A 46 6.80 5.94 16.77
N ASP A 47 8.01 5.61 17.21
CA ASP A 47 9.19 6.50 17.16
C ASP A 47 10.52 5.74 16.98
N GLN A 48 10.44 4.45 16.59
CA GLN A 48 11.60 3.55 16.55
C GLN A 48 12.35 3.60 15.20
N SER A 49 11.72 4.14 14.16
CA SER A 49 12.31 4.30 12.82
C SER A 49 11.62 5.42 12.05
N LEU A 50 12.30 5.93 11.02
CA LEU A 50 11.69 6.84 10.04
C LEU A 50 10.60 6.12 9.23
N VAL A 51 9.48 6.81 9.02
CA VAL A 51 8.33 6.27 8.27
C VAL A 51 7.97 7.18 7.11
N GLY A 52 8.01 6.63 5.90
CA GLY A 52 7.47 7.26 4.70
C GLY A 52 5.94 7.31 4.73
N ALA A 53 5.37 8.42 4.28
CA ALA A 53 3.92 8.63 4.30
C ALA A 53 3.14 7.70 3.35
N ASP A 54 3.82 7.18 2.33
CA ASP A 54 3.23 6.46 1.22
C ASP A 54 2.70 5.10 1.67
N ASN A 55 1.37 4.96 1.57
CA ASN A 55 0.62 3.73 1.76
C ASN A 55 0.82 3.00 3.10
N VAL A 56 0.95 3.74 4.20
CA VAL A 56 0.88 3.16 5.55
C VAL A 56 -0.51 2.57 5.80
N GLN A 57 -0.59 1.27 6.08
CA GLN A 57 -1.84 0.54 6.34
C GLN A 57 -1.67 -0.38 7.53
N PHE A 58 -2.70 -0.47 8.38
CA PHE A 58 -2.70 -1.28 9.59
C PHE A 58 -3.40 -2.61 9.35
N SER A 59 -2.91 -3.65 10.03
CA SER A 59 -3.62 -4.92 10.22
C SER A 59 -4.91 -4.68 11.00
N ALA A 60 -5.89 -5.57 10.88
CA ALA A 60 -7.18 -5.38 11.53
C ALA A 60 -7.07 -5.32 13.06
N ASP A 61 -6.14 -6.06 13.66
CA ASP A 61 -5.83 -5.99 15.11
C ASP A 61 -4.91 -4.83 15.51
N GLY A 62 -4.42 -4.03 14.57
CA GLY A 62 -3.56 -2.88 14.83
C GLY A 62 -2.14 -3.24 15.28
N ARG A 63 -1.77 -4.53 15.31
CA ARG A 63 -0.44 -4.96 15.75
C ARG A 63 0.65 -4.54 14.77
N LEU A 64 0.38 -4.72 13.48
CA LEU A 64 1.32 -4.46 12.39
C LEU A 64 0.84 -3.30 11.51
N ALA A 65 1.78 -2.53 10.98
CA ALA A 65 1.52 -1.54 9.93
C ALA A 65 2.52 -1.67 8.77
N SER A 66 2.09 -1.59 7.51
CA SER A 66 2.99 -1.45 6.37
C SER A 66 3.69 -0.08 6.38
N ALA A 67 4.95 -0.04 5.99
CA ALA A 67 5.69 1.22 5.88
C ALA A 67 6.86 1.12 4.89
N VAL A 68 7.20 2.28 4.34
CA VAL A 68 8.53 2.54 3.77
C VAL A 68 9.41 3.10 4.89
N MET A 69 10.63 2.57 5.06
CA MET A 69 11.49 2.85 6.21
C MET A 69 12.98 3.08 5.86
N PRO A 70 13.42 4.33 5.73
CA PRO A 70 13.23 5.21 4.57
C PRO A 70 13.29 4.52 3.20
N TRP A 71 12.88 5.25 2.15
CA TRP A 71 12.92 4.73 0.78
C TRP A 71 14.34 4.29 0.36
N PRO A 72 14.51 3.16 -0.34
CA PRO A 72 13.48 2.25 -0.87
C PRO A 72 13.13 1.06 0.04
N THR A 73 13.51 1.07 1.32
CA THR A 73 13.29 -0.08 2.20
C THR A 73 11.80 -0.21 2.54
N CYS A 74 11.21 -1.37 2.26
CA CYS A 74 9.81 -1.67 2.54
C CYS A 74 9.71 -2.77 3.61
N GLY A 75 8.72 -2.63 4.49
CA GLY A 75 8.51 -3.60 5.55
C GLY A 75 7.30 -3.28 6.41
N MET A 76 7.31 -3.81 7.63
CA MET A 76 6.26 -3.62 8.62
C MET A 76 6.81 -2.98 9.90
N LEU A 77 5.97 -2.20 10.57
CA LEU A 77 6.16 -1.76 11.95
C LEU A 77 5.42 -2.76 12.84
N ASP A 78 6.12 -3.52 13.70
CA ASP A 78 5.46 -4.27 14.77
C ASP A 78 5.24 -3.33 15.96
N ILE A 79 4.05 -2.72 16.00
CA ILE A 79 3.66 -1.71 16.99
C ILE A 79 3.73 -2.28 18.41
N ALA A 80 3.37 -3.55 18.58
CA ALA A 80 3.38 -4.20 19.88
C ALA A 80 4.80 -4.53 20.36
N ALA A 81 5.68 -4.96 19.44
CA ALA A 81 7.07 -5.27 19.76
C ALA A 81 7.96 -4.03 19.82
N GLY A 82 7.58 -2.92 19.16
CA GLY A 82 8.42 -1.74 18.99
C GLY A 82 9.56 -1.96 18.00
N GLU A 83 9.43 -2.88 17.05
CA GLU A 83 10.53 -3.29 16.16
C GLU A 83 10.16 -3.20 14.67
N PRO A 84 11.01 -2.59 13.82
CA PRO A 84 10.80 -2.60 12.38
C PRO A 84 11.20 -3.95 11.77
N VAL A 85 10.35 -4.48 10.89
CA VAL A 85 10.60 -5.71 10.14
C VAL A 85 10.83 -5.36 8.67
N THR A 86 12.07 -5.52 8.19
CA THR A 86 12.40 -5.27 6.78
C THR A 86 12.08 -6.49 5.90
N LEU A 87 11.35 -6.26 4.80
CA LEU A 87 10.92 -7.34 3.89
C LEU A 87 11.52 -7.22 2.48
N GLY A 88 11.96 -6.03 2.07
CA GLY A 88 12.60 -5.85 0.77
C GLY A 88 12.87 -4.40 0.39
N LYS A 89 13.22 -4.19 -0.89
CA LYS A 89 13.44 -2.87 -1.47
C LYS A 89 12.46 -2.63 -2.62
N GLY A 90 11.78 -1.50 -2.59
CA GLY A 90 10.76 -1.13 -3.57
C GLY A 90 9.99 0.12 -3.15
N CYS A 91 8.70 0.15 -3.46
CA CYS A 91 7.80 1.24 -3.06
C CYS A 91 6.39 0.71 -2.78
N TRP A 92 5.49 1.60 -2.38
CA TRP A 92 4.06 1.31 -2.21
C TRP A 92 3.73 0.06 -1.37
N PRO A 93 4.33 -0.09 -0.17
CA PRO A 93 4.09 -1.25 0.68
C PRO A 93 2.64 -1.27 1.13
N SER A 94 2.03 -2.45 1.25
CA SER A 94 0.64 -2.57 1.70
C SER A 94 0.49 -3.84 2.54
N LEU A 95 -0.37 -3.75 3.55
CA LEU A 95 -0.74 -4.86 4.40
C LEU A 95 -2.20 -5.24 4.11
N ALA A 96 -2.50 -6.52 4.01
CA ALA A 96 -3.87 -6.98 3.82
C ALA A 96 -4.75 -6.50 4.99
N PRO A 97 -6.02 -6.14 4.74
CA PRO A 97 -6.92 -5.58 5.75
C PRO A 97 -7.52 -6.64 6.69
N ASP A 98 -7.02 -7.88 6.61
CA ASP A 98 -7.32 -8.95 7.54
C ASP A 98 -6.11 -9.18 8.47
N ASN A 99 -6.20 -10.18 9.36
CA ASN A 99 -5.08 -10.57 10.21
C ASN A 99 -4.23 -11.70 9.57
N SER A 100 -4.25 -11.85 8.23
CA SER A 100 -3.34 -12.80 7.57
C SER A 100 -1.89 -12.32 7.60
N TYR A 101 -1.70 -11.00 7.71
CA TYR A 101 -0.42 -10.32 7.57
C TYR A 101 0.24 -10.54 6.21
N ARG A 102 -0.55 -10.80 5.16
CA ARG A 102 -0.08 -10.73 3.78
C ARG A 102 0.38 -9.32 3.47
N PHE A 103 1.61 -9.21 3.03
CA PHE A 103 2.26 -7.96 2.71
C PHE A 103 2.61 -7.93 1.24
N TRP A 104 2.57 -6.77 0.61
CA TRP A 104 3.27 -6.58 -0.66
C TRP A 104 4.08 -5.30 -0.68
N PHE A 105 4.95 -5.21 -1.67
CA PHE A 105 5.50 -3.94 -2.16
C PHE A 105 5.71 -4.04 -3.68
N PHE A 106 5.73 -2.89 -4.35
CA PHE A 106 6.06 -2.81 -5.77
C PHE A 106 7.55 -3.00 -6.02
N ASP A 107 7.87 -3.64 -7.13
CA ASP A 107 9.20 -3.54 -7.69
C ASP A 107 9.52 -2.11 -8.15
N GLY A 108 10.80 -1.74 -8.19
CA GLY A 108 11.21 -0.38 -8.59
C GLY A 108 10.80 0.03 -10.02
N ALA A 109 10.35 -0.94 -10.83
CA ALA A 109 9.84 -0.73 -12.18
C ALA A 109 8.31 -0.58 -12.24
N HIS A 110 7.59 -0.67 -11.11
CA HIS A 110 6.13 -0.53 -11.03
C HIS A 110 5.36 -1.46 -11.99
N ARG A 111 5.85 -2.70 -12.13
CA ARG A 111 5.25 -3.72 -12.99
C ARG A 111 4.89 -4.99 -12.24
N ASN A 112 5.50 -5.20 -11.08
CA ASN A 112 5.33 -6.42 -10.31
C ASN A 112 5.11 -6.11 -8.83
N LEU A 113 4.26 -6.91 -8.18
CA LEU A 113 4.23 -6.99 -6.73
C LEU A 113 5.13 -8.12 -6.27
N ASP A 114 5.89 -7.87 -5.21
CA ASP A 114 6.41 -8.92 -4.34
C ASP A 114 5.42 -9.15 -3.21
N LEU A 115 4.59 -10.18 -3.33
CA LEU A 115 3.61 -10.58 -2.32
C LEU A 115 4.24 -11.58 -1.36
N ILE A 116 4.12 -11.34 -0.06
CA ILE A 116 4.77 -12.09 1.01
C ILE A 116 3.74 -12.55 2.03
N GLU A 117 3.70 -13.85 2.28
CA GLU A 117 3.02 -14.49 3.41
C GLU A 117 3.96 -14.45 4.62
N THR A 118 3.83 -13.41 5.45
CA THR A 118 4.85 -13.10 6.48
C THR A 118 4.99 -14.16 7.57
N ARG A 119 3.96 -14.99 7.79
CA ARG A 119 3.97 -16.04 8.82
C ARG A 119 4.84 -17.25 8.46
N ASN A 120 4.99 -17.56 7.17
CA ASN A 120 5.76 -18.71 6.70
C ASN A 120 6.90 -18.33 5.74
N GLY A 121 6.98 -17.05 5.35
CA GLY A 121 8.02 -16.52 4.47
C GLY A 121 7.82 -16.83 2.99
N THR A 122 6.68 -17.42 2.59
CA THR A 122 6.39 -17.66 1.17
C THR A 122 6.29 -16.32 0.43
N ARG A 123 6.89 -16.26 -0.76
CA ARG A 123 6.93 -15.06 -1.58
C ARG A 123 6.57 -15.38 -3.03
N HIS A 124 5.68 -14.58 -3.59
CA HIS A 124 5.26 -14.65 -4.98
C HIS A 124 5.55 -13.33 -5.67
N ARG A 125 6.06 -13.40 -6.90
CA ARG A 125 6.19 -12.24 -7.77
C ARG A 125 4.99 -12.21 -8.72
N ILE A 126 4.14 -11.21 -8.57
CA ILE A 126 2.90 -11.08 -9.35
C ILE A 126 3.12 -10.02 -10.45
N ALA A 127 3.08 -10.43 -11.72
CA ALA A 127 3.21 -9.53 -12.86
C ALA A 127 1.90 -8.77 -13.10
N LEU A 128 1.80 -7.55 -12.56
CA LEU A 128 0.63 -6.69 -12.78
C LEU A 128 0.59 -6.11 -14.19
N ALA A 129 1.76 -5.94 -14.81
CA ALA A 129 1.89 -5.45 -16.18
C ALA A 129 1.28 -6.40 -17.24
N ASP A 130 1.00 -7.65 -16.86
CA ASP A 130 0.35 -8.67 -17.69
C ASP A 130 -1.18 -8.61 -17.61
N ALA A 131 -1.75 -7.73 -16.79
CA ALA A 131 -3.20 -7.55 -16.74
C ALA A 131 -3.73 -7.10 -18.13
N PRO A 132 -4.91 -7.58 -18.55
CA PRO A 132 -5.50 -7.19 -19.82
C PRO A 132 -5.60 -5.67 -19.96
N GLY A 133 -5.19 -5.15 -21.12
CA GLY A 133 -5.18 -3.71 -21.41
C GLY A 133 -3.92 -2.95 -20.96
N ILE A 134 -3.06 -3.53 -20.10
CA ILE A 134 -1.86 -2.84 -19.61
C ILE A 134 -0.70 -2.90 -20.61
N GLY A 135 -0.56 -4.00 -21.37
CA GLY A 135 0.45 -4.10 -22.44
C GLY A 135 1.90 -3.99 -21.97
N GLY A 136 2.22 -4.46 -20.75
CA GLY A 136 3.58 -4.41 -20.21
C GLY A 136 4.02 -3.03 -19.69
N HIS A 137 3.13 -2.04 -19.71
CA HIS A 137 3.40 -0.71 -19.16
C HIS A 137 3.46 -0.72 -17.63
N GLU A 138 4.00 0.36 -17.07
CA GLU A 138 3.95 0.55 -15.62
C GLU A 138 2.49 0.74 -15.16
N VAL A 139 2.21 0.26 -13.96
CA VAL A 139 0.93 0.42 -13.25
C VAL A 139 1.19 1.11 -11.91
N TYR A 140 0.15 1.61 -11.25
CA TYR A 140 0.32 2.26 -9.96
C TYR A 140 -0.89 2.14 -9.04
N HIS A 141 -0.77 2.79 -7.88
CA HIS A 141 -1.78 2.85 -6.82
C HIS A 141 -2.46 1.50 -6.46
N PRO A 142 -1.71 0.39 -6.30
CA PRO A 142 -2.29 -0.87 -5.91
C PRO A 142 -2.81 -0.76 -4.47
N ARG A 143 -4.03 -1.20 -4.27
CA ARG A 143 -4.71 -1.18 -2.97
C ARG A 143 -5.46 -2.48 -2.78
N TRP A 144 -5.42 -3.02 -1.56
CA TRP A 144 -6.33 -4.08 -1.17
C TRP A 144 -7.76 -3.57 -1.17
N SER A 145 -8.70 -4.41 -1.59
CA SER A 145 -10.10 -4.26 -1.19
C SER A 145 -10.28 -4.70 0.25
N ARG A 146 -11.41 -4.36 0.87
CA ARG A 146 -11.83 -4.91 2.17
C ARG A 146 -11.79 -6.45 2.19
N HIS A 147 -12.12 -7.11 1.08
CA HIS A 147 -11.92 -8.55 0.95
C HIS A 147 -10.49 -8.85 0.46
N PRO A 148 -9.67 -9.61 1.21
CA PRO A 148 -8.24 -9.80 0.96
C PRO A 148 -7.90 -10.61 -0.31
N ARG A 149 -8.89 -11.02 -1.11
CA ARG A 149 -8.66 -11.68 -2.41
C ARG A 149 -8.76 -10.70 -3.57
N TYR A 150 -9.16 -9.47 -3.33
CA TYR A 150 -9.34 -8.47 -4.36
C TYR A 150 -8.38 -7.32 -4.14
N MET A 151 -7.83 -6.82 -5.24
CA MET A 151 -7.05 -5.60 -5.29
C MET A 151 -7.57 -4.71 -6.41
N VAL A 152 -7.22 -3.44 -6.33
CA VAL A 152 -7.42 -2.46 -7.38
C VAL A 152 -6.09 -1.79 -7.71
N MET A 153 -5.89 -1.38 -8.95
CA MET A 153 -4.73 -0.63 -9.42
C MET A 153 -5.12 0.33 -10.55
N THR A 154 -4.20 1.21 -10.91
CA THR A 154 -4.35 2.12 -12.06
C THR A 154 -3.32 1.82 -13.13
N GLY A 155 -3.68 2.00 -14.39
CA GLY A 155 -2.79 1.89 -15.53
C GLY A 155 -3.55 1.79 -16.86
N PRO A 156 -2.85 1.69 -18.00
CA PRO A 156 -1.40 1.77 -18.15
C PRO A 156 -0.83 3.20 -18.06
N TYR A 157 0.36 3.34 -17.48
CA TYR A 157 1.13 4.59 -17.53
C TYR A 157 2.06 4.62 -18.76
N THR A 158 1.59 5.28 -19.82
CA THR A 158 2.25 5.31 -21.14
C THR A 158 3.07 6.57 -21.39
N ILE A 159 2.75 7.68 -20.72
CA ILE A 159 3.45 8.95 -20.86
C ILE A 159 4.75 8.92 -20.04
N ARG A 160 5.88 9.17 -20.70
CA ARG A 160 7.20 9.20 -20.04
C ARG A 160 7.41 10.54 -19.32
N GLN A 161 7.71 10.52 -18.02
CA GLN A 161 8.07 11.72 -17.27
C GLN A 161 9.10 11.44 -16.16
N GLY A 162 10.37 11.74 -16.43
CA GLY A 162 11.46 11.51 -15.48
C GLY A 162 11.98 10.07 -15.52
N GLY A 163 12.34 9.52 -14.36
CA GLY A 163 12.96 8.20 -14.25
C GLY A 163 11.99 7.01 -14.41
N ASN A 164 10.67 7.26 -14.39
CA ASN A 164 9.60 6.29 -14.61
C ASN A 164 8.36 6.97 -15.22
N ASN A 165 7.41 6.19 -15.71
CA ASN A 165 6.18 6.66 -16.34
C ASN A 165 5.04 6.94 -15.36
N ILE A 166 5.08 6.40 -14.13
CA ILE A 166 4.04 6.63 -13.12
C ILE A 166 3.80 8.12 -12.79
N ARG A 167 4.71 9.00 -13.19
CA ARG A 167 4.58 10.47 -13.07
C ARG A 167 3.82 11.12 -14.23
N GLY A 168 3.79 10.48 -15.39
CA GLY A 168 3.35 11.07 -16.66
C GLY A 168 1.84 11.30 -16.80
N GLY A 169 1.01 10.70 -15.95
CA GLY A 169 -0.45 10.85 -16.01
C GLY A 169 -1.05 10.48 -17.38
N GLY A 170 -2.23 11.02 -17.68
CA GLY A 170 -2.88 10.94 -18.99
C GLY A 170 -4.31 10.40 -18.98
N GLU A 171 -5.04 10.66 -20.06
CA GLU A 171 -6.44 10.21 -20.27
C GLU A 171 -6.59 8.70 -20.49
N GLY A 172 -5.49 7.96 -20.64
CA GLY A 172 -5.51 6.51 -20.86
C GLY A 172 -5.23 5.68 -19.60
N ILE A 173 -5.23 6.30 -18.42
CA ILE A 173 -5.06 5.59 -17.15
C ILE A 173 -6.44 5.18 -16.65
N GLU A 174 -6.65 3.88 -16.53
CA GLU A 174 -7.90 3.25 -16.12
C GLU A 174 -7.73 2.48 -14.81
N ILE A 175 -8.87 2.14 -14.19
CA ILE A 175 -8.94 1.34 -12.97
C ILE A 175 -9.11 -0.13 -13.33
N HIS A 176 -8.23 -0.97 -12.80
CA HIS A 176 -8.27 -2.42 -12.95
C HIS A 176 -8.47 -3.09 -11.59
N VAL A 177 -9.40 -4.04 -11.53
CA VAL A 177 -9.67 -4.89 -10.37
C VAL A 177 -9.13 -6.28 -10.64
N GLY A 178 -8.28 -6.77 -9.75
CA GLY A 178 -7.72 -8.12 -9.79
C GLY A 178 -8.26 -8.98 -8.67
N ARG A 179 -8.57 -10.25 -8.95
CA ARG A 179 -8.85 -11.28 -7.95
C ARG A 179 -7.68 -12.26 -7.88
N PHE A 180 -7.03 -12.33 -6.73
CA PHE A 180 -5.96 -13.31 -6.49
C PHE A 180 -6.49 -14.74 -6.52
N ALA A 181 -5.67 -15.66 -7.03
CA ALA A 181 -5.89 -17.10 -6.87
C ALA A 181 -6.00 -17.47 -5.38
N PRO A 182 -6.65 -18.59 -5.00
CA PRO A 182 -6.80 -18.99 -3.60
C PRO A 182 -5.46 -19.15 -2.85
N ASP A 183 -4.40 -19.50 -3.57
CA ASP A 183 -3.03 -19.65 -3.05
C ASP A 183 -2.20 -18.37 -3.16
N TYR A 184 -2.77 -17.29 -3.71
CA TYR A 184 -2.13 -16.00 -3.92
C TYR A 184 -0.88 -16.03 -4.82
N ALA A 185 -0.65 -17.10 -5.58
CA ALA A 185 0.49 -17.20 -6.48
C ALA A 185 0.36 -16.32 -7.74
N GLY A 186 -0.82 -15.75 -7.98
CA GLY A 186 -1.16 -14.97 -9.15
C GLY A 186 -2.51 -14.28 -9.03
N VAL A 187 -2.85 -13.46 -10.03
CA VAL A 187 -4.21 -12.93 -10.23
C VAL A 187 -4.93 -13.83 -11.23
N GLU A 188 -6.02 -14.45 -10.81
CA GLU A 188 -6.77 -15.43 -11.61
C GLU A 188 -7.87 -14.78 -12.47
N ALA A 189 -8.28 -13.56 -12.13
CA ALA A 189 -9.30 -12.83 -12.88
C ALA A 189 -9.06 -11.32 -12.80
N TRP A 190 -9.32 -10.66 -13.93
CA TRP A 190 -9.21 -9.21 -14.07
C TRP A 190 -10.53 -8.63 -14.57
N PHE A 191 -10.85 -7.43 -14.09
CA PHE A 191 -11.94 -6.61 -14.58
C PHE A 191 -11.47 -5.17 -14.71
N GLN A 192 -11.61 -4.58 -15.90
CA GLN A 192 -11.36 -3.17 -16.12
C GLN A 192 -12.63 -2.40 -15.73
N ALA A 193 -12.55 -1.62 -14.65
CA ALA A 193 -13.71 -0.94 -14.05
C ALA A 193 -14.06 0.37 -14.77
N THR A 194 -13.08 0.98 -15.44
CA THR A 194 -13.25 2.21 -16.19
C THR A 194 -12.68 2.05 -17.59
N ASP A 195 -13.35 2.66 -18.56
CA ASP A 195 -12.87 2.81 -19.94
C ASP A 195 -13.39 4.16 -20.42
N ASN A 196 -12.57 5.19 -20.22
CA ASN A 196 -12.96 6.56 -20.51
C ASN A 196 -11.76 7.40 -20.96
N ARG A 197 -11.88 8.73 -20.90
CA ARG A 197 -10.83 9.67 -21.32
C ARG A 197 -10.56 10.68 -20.21
N ARG A 198 -10.55 10.20 -18.98
CA ARG A 198 -10.27 10.99 -17.77
C ARG A 198 -9.16 10.32 -17.01
N LEU A 199 -8.50 11.12 -16.18
CA LEU A 199 -7.46 10.63 -15.30
C LEU A 199 -8.11 9.95 -14.08
N ASP A 200 -8.11 8.62 -14.06
CA ASP A 200 -8.56 7.84 -12.91
C ASP A 200 -7.36 7.41 -12.06
N VAL A 201 -7.25 7.96 -10.84
CA VAL A 201 -6.12 7.77 -9.93
C VAL A 201 -6.55 7.56 -8.47
N TYR A 202 -5.70 6.94 -7.66
CA TYR A 202 -5.95 6.64 -6.24
C TYR A 202 -7.29 5.91 -5.97
N PRO A 203 -7.56 4.77 -6.62
CA PRO A 203 -8.79 4.03 -6.39
C PRO A 203 -8.77 3.32 -5.03
N ASP A 204 -9.94 3.18 -4.44
CA ASP A 204 -10.22 2.24 -3.36
C ASP A 204 -11.41 1.36 -3.80
N LEU A 205 -11.45 0.11 -3.33
CA LEU A 205 -12.43 -0.89 -3.76
C LEU A 205 -13.13 -1.53 -2.56
N TRP A 206 -14.46 -1.53 -2.57
CA TRP A 206 -15.30 -2.16 -1.55
C TRP A 206 -16.09 -3.32 -2.15
N VAL A 207 -15.71 -4.54 -1.78
CA VAL A 207 -16.36 -5.81 -2.15
C VAL A 207 -16.60 -6.62 -0.88
#